data_AF-A0AAU9CP30-F1
#
_entry.id   AF-A0AAU9CP30-F1
#
_cell.length_a   1.000
_cell.length_b   1.000
_cell.length_c   1.000
_cell.angle_alpha   90.00
_cell.angle_beta   90.00
_cell.angle_gamma   90.00
#
_symmetry.space_group_name_H-M   'P 1'
#
loop_
_entity.id
_entity.type
_entity.pdbx_description
1 polymer ?
#
loop_
_entity_poly.entity_id
_entity_poly.type
_entity_poly.pdbx_seq_one_letter_code
_entity_poly.pdbx_strand_id
1 'polypeptide(L)'
;MFNFADNTAVYAAYDVLDPFKIADNFIQFIEALTALADIVYNEYNIYEVYTNDDCDEIKPEFLPKMNSKLAPILGDNTANFMNYFYG
;
A
#
# COMPACT_ATOMS: atom_id res chain seq x y z
N MET A 1 -26.25 -0.30 -12.65
CA MET A 1 -25.12 0.65 -12.76
C MET A 1 -24.77 1.04 -11.32
N PHE A 2 -23.66 0.54 -10.78
CA PHE A 2 -23.26 0.89 -9.42
C PHE A 2 -22.74 2.33 -9.41
N ASN A 3 -23.34 3.17 -8.59
CA ASN A 3 -22.94 4.56 -8.40
C ASN A 3 -21.78 4.56 -7.40
N PHE A 4 -20.56 4.31 -7.88
CA PHE A 4 -19.36 4.55 -7.08
C PHE A 4 -19.27 6.06 -6.93
N ALA A 5 -19.54 6.58 -5.74
CA ALA A 5 -19.37 8.00 -5.48
C ALA A 5 -17.91 8.35 -5.82
N ASP A 6 -17.71 9.23 -6.81
CA ASP A 6 -16.42 9.70 -7.32
C ASP A 6 -15.57 10.47 -6.28
N ASN A 7 -15.84 10.29 -4.98
CA ASN A 7 -15.26 11.08 -3.89
C ASN A 7 -15.16 10.35 -2.55
N THR A 8 -15.27 9.01 -2.51
CA THR A 8 -15.09 8.27 -1.25
C THR A 8 -13.61 7.96 -1.02
N ALA A 9 -12.88 8.96 -0.53
CA ALA A 9 -11.50 8.79 -0.09
C ALA A 9 -11.40 7.71 1.00
N VAL A 10 -10.31 6.93 0.95
CA VAL A 10 -10.04 5.86 1.91
C VAL A 10 -9.05 6.36 2.94
N TYR A 11 -9.43 6.23 4.22
CA TYR A 11 -8.62 6.61 5.36
C TYR A 11 -8.31 5.37 6.20
N ALA A 12 -7.13 5.33 6.80
CA ALA A 12 -6.68 4.23 7.65
C ALA A 12 -5.89 4.76 8.86
N ALA A 13 -5.84 3.97 9.94
CA ALA A 13 -5.12 4.28 11.16
C ALA A 13 -4.65 2.97 11.83
N TYR A 14 -3.54 3.06 12.56
CA TYR A 14 -3.18 2.02 13.53
C TYR A 14 -3.92 2.29 14.85
N ASP A 15 -4.78 1.35 15.26
CA ASP A 15 -5.53 1.41 16.52
C ASP A 15 -6.29 2.74 16.72
N VAL A 16 -6.13 3.41 17.87
CA VAL A 16 -6.84 4.66 18.25
C VAL A 16 -6.21 5.95 17.69
N LEU A 17 -5.29 5.87 16.73
CA LEU A 17 -4.67 7.05 16.11
C LEU A 17 -5.63 7.77 15.15
N ASP A 18 -5.33 9.04 14.87
CA ASP A 18 -6.07 9.82 13.88
C ASP A 18 -5.91 9.20 12.48
N PRO A 19 -7.02 8.94 11.76
CA PRO A 19 -6.95 8.39 10.40
C PRO A 19 -6.28 9.34 9.42
N PHE A 20 -5.45 8.78 8.56
CA PHE A 20 -4.81 9.47 7.46
C PHE A 20 -5.27 8.89 6.12
N LYS A 21 -5.29 9.73 5.07
CA LYS A 21 -5.76 9.34 3.75
C LYS A 21 -4.73 8.44 3.07
N ILE A 22 -5.17 7.30 2.54
CA ILE A 22 -4.34 6.32 1.83
C ILE A 22 -4.75 6.12 0.36
N ALA A 23 -5.93 6.60 -0.06
CA ALA A 23 -6.34 6.66 -1.47
C ALA A 23 -7.44 7.73 -1.66
N ASP A 24 -7.53 8.32 -2.85
CA ASP A 24 -8.54 9.36 -3.13
C ASP A 24 -9.92 8.76 -3.43
N ASN A 25 -9.96 7.49 -3.83
CA ASN A 25 -11.20 6.76 -4.01
C ASN A 25 -11.02 5.24 -3.81
N PHE A 26 -12.14 4.52 -3.74
CA PHE A 26 -12.16 3.08 -3.53
C PHE A 26 -11.50 2.28 -4.67
N ILE A 27 -11.60 2.75 -5.92
CA ILE A 27 -11.00 2.05 -7.08
C ILE A 27 -9.48 2.08 -6.95
N GLN A 28 -8.90 3.26 -6.70
CA GLN A 28 -7.46 3.40 -6.45
C GLN A 28 -6.99 2.50 -5.30
N PHE A 29 -7.76 2.42 -4.21
CA PHE A 29 -7.43 1.55 -3.09
C PHE A 29 -7.38 0.07 -3.50
N ILE A 30 -8.38 -0.41 -4.24
CA ILE A 30 -8.43 -1.81 -4.70
C ILE A 30 -7.33 -2.12 -5.72
N GLU A 31 -7.05 -1.21 -6.65
CA GLU A 31 -5.95 -1.35 -7.61
C GLU A 31 -4.60 -1.41 -6.90
N ALA A 32 -4.36 -0.52 -5.93
CA ALA A 32 -3.14 -0.53 -5.13
C ALA A 32 -2.99 -1.81 -4.29
N LEU A 33 -4.07 -2.27 -3.65
CA LEU A 33 -4.08 -3.52 -2.89
C LEU A 33 -3.80 -4.74 -3.77
N THR A 34 -4.32 -4.76 -4.99
CA THR A 34 -4.07 -5.83 -5.97
C THR A 34 -2.60 -5.81 -6.41
N ALA A 35 -2.05 -4.64 -6.74
CA ALA A 35 -0.64 -4.50 -7.09
C ALA A 35 0.29 -4.94 -5.95
N LEU A 36 -0.06 -4.60 -4.70
CA LEU A 36 0.64 -5.06 -3.51
C LEU A 36 0.62 -6.60 -3.41
N ALA A 37 -0.56 -7.20 -3.53
CA ALA A 37 -0.72 -8.66 -3.47
C ALA A 37 0.09 -9.34 -4.58
N ASP A 38 0.06 -8.83 -5.82
CA ASP A 38 0.83 -9.40 -6.92
C ASP A 38 2.34 -9.40 -6.63
N ILE A 39 2.88 -8.31 -6.10
CA ILE A 39 4.30 -8.22 -5.77
C ILE A 39 4.66 -9.19 -4.63
N VAL A 40 3.83 -9.26 -3.59
CA VAL A 40 4.06 -10.09 -2.40
C VAL A 40 3.84 -11.58 -2.67
N TYR A 41 2.99 -11.98 -3.62
CA TYR A 41 2.66 -13.39 -3.87
C TYR A 41 3.26 -13.98 -5.15
N ASN A 42 3.58 -13.16 -6.16
CA ASN A 42 4.19 -13.66 -7.40
C ASN A 42 5.69 -13.40 -7.48
N GLU A 43 6.21 -12.39 -6.78
CA GLU A 43 7.58 -11.90 -7.00
C GLU A 43 8.48 -11.96 -5.76
N TYR A 44 7.92 -12.13 -4.57
CA TYR A 44 8.65 -12.33 -3.31
C TYR A 44 7.96 -13.44 -2.51
N ASN A 45 8.69 -14.18 -1.68
CA ASN A 45 8.06 -14.88 -0.56
C ASN A 45 7.76 -13.84 0.54
N ILE A 46 6.69 -13.99 1.33
CA ILE A 46 6.36 -13.04 2.41
C ILE A 46 7.52 -12.83 3.41
N TYR A 47 8.38 -13.84 3.55
CA TYR A 47 9.60 -13.82 4.37
C TYR A 47 10.80 -13.16 3.68
N GLU A 48 10.70 -12.83 2.40
CA GLU A 48 11.75 -12.18 1.61
C GLU A 48 11.54 -10.66 1.49
N VAL A 49 10.50 -10.11 2.10
CA VAL A 49 10.24 -8.66 2.11
C VAL A 49 11.14 -7.94 3.12
N TYR A 50 11.56 -8.63 4.18
CA TYR A 50 12.37 -8.09 5.26
C TYR A 50 13.84 -8.53 5.15
N THR A 51 14.76 -7.70 5.64
CA THR A 51 16.21 -7.97 5.63
C THR A 51 16.60 -9.02 6.67
N ASN A 52 15.75 -9.27 7.67
CA ASN A 52 15.96 -10.23 8.75
C ASN A 52 14.64 -10.91 9.17
N ASP A 53 14.77 -11.92 10.02
CA ASP A 53 13.64 -12.70 10.55
C ASP A 53 12.80 -11.92 11.57
N ASP A 54 13.33 -10.82 12.12
CA ASP A 54 12.65 -9.94 13.09
C ASP A 54 11.64 -9.00 12.42
N CYS A 55 11.61 -8.96 11.07
CA CYS A 55 10.66 -8.20 10.27
C CYS A 55 10.66 -6.68 10.57
N ASP A 56 11.77 -6.13 11.02
CA ASP A 56 11.89 -4.72 11.44
C ASP A 56 12.49 -3.81 10.34
N GLU A 57 13.13 -4.38 9.32
CA GLU A 57 13.71 -3.63 8.21
C GLU A 57 13.28 -4.23 6.85
N ILE A 58 12.71 -3.39 5.99
CA ILE A 58 12.26 -3.76 4.64
C ILE A 58 13.47 -3.79 3.70
N LYS A 59 13.55 -4.80 2.83
CA LYS A 59 14.62 -4.90 1.85
C LYS A 59 14.69 -3.66 0.95
N PRO A 60 15.87 -3.04 0.79
CA PRO A 60 16.04 -1.83 -0.01
C PRO A 60 15.61 -1.99 -1.47
N GLU A 61 15.64 -3.19 -2.04
CA GLU A 61 15.18 -3.49 -3.39
C GLU A 61 13.65 -3.58 -3.54
N PHE A 62 12.94 -3.82 -2.43
CA PHE A 62 11.48 -3.92 -2.41
C PHE A 62 10.84 -2.53 -2.54
N LEU A 63 11.37 -1.53 -1.83
CA LEU A 63 10.81 -0.18 -1.78
C LEU A 63 10.75 0.53 -3.15
N PRO A 64 11.81 0.55 -3.99
CA PRO A 64 11.76 1.16 -5.32
C PRO A 64 10.75 0.48 -6.23
N LYS A 65 10.64 -0.85 -6.14
CA LYS A 65 9.72 -1.64 -6.96
C LYS A 65 8.27 -1.38 -6.56
N MET A 66 7.98 -1.39 -5.26
CA MET A 66 6.67 -1.00 -4.72
C MET A 66 6.30 0.42 -5.16
N ASN A 67 7.22 1.37 -4.99
CA ASN A 67 6.97 2.76 -5.37
C ASN A 67 6.70 2.90 -6.88
N SER A 68 7.44 2.16 -7.72
CA SER A 68 7.23 2.19 -9.18
C SER A 68 5.84 1.69 -9.62
N LYS A 69 5.21 0.82 -8.82
CA LYS A 69 3.91 0.22 -9.10
C LYS A 69 2.76 0.99 -8.45
N LEU A 70 2.97 1.52 -7.24
CA LEU A 70 1.94 2.21 -6.48
C LEU A 70 1.85 3.71 -6.80
N ALA A 71 2.96 4.40 -7.07
CA ALA A 71 2.95 5.84 -7.33
C ALA A 71 2.03 6.25 -8.51
N PRO A 72 1.96 5.50 -9.62
CA PRO A 72 1.01 5.80 -10.70
C PRO A 72 -0.47 5.65 -10.31
N ILE A 73 -0.78 4.87 -9.27
CA ILE A 73 -2.15 4.58 -8.81
C ILE A 73 -2.55 5.58 -7.71
N LEU A 74 -1.66 5.80 -6.74
CA LEU A 74 -1.95 6.50 -5.48
C LEU A 74 -1.44 7.94 -5.42
N GLY A 75 -0.48 8.31 -6.28
CA GLY A 75 0.16 9.63 -6.25
C GLY A 75 0.74 9.96 -4.87
N ASP A 76 0.34 11.11 -4.32
CA ASP A 76 0.80 11.60 -3.01
C ASP A 76 0.41 10.67 -1.84
N ASN A 77 -0.61 9.82 -2.02
CA ASN A 77 -1.04 8.88 -0.98
C ASN A 77 -0.11 7.65 -0.86
N THR A 78 0.85 7.47 -1.76
CA THR A 78 1.74 6.29 -1.79
C THR A 78 2.52 6.10 -0.49
N ALA A 79 3.06 7.20 0.07
CA ALA A 79 3.82 7.14 1.31
C ALA A 79 2.93 6.71 2.49
N ASN A 80 1.72 7.26 2.58
CA ASN A 80 0.74 6.91 3.61
C ASN A 80 0.29 5.45 3.49
N PHE A 81 0.01 4.99 2.27
CA PHE A 81 -0.36 3.60 2.01
C PHE A 81 0.77 2.64 2.45
N MET A 82 2.01 2.90 2.04
CA MET A 82 3.16 2.08 2.45
C MET A 82 3.37 2.11 3.96
N ASN A 83 3.23 3.28 4.60
CA ASN A 83 3.33 3.41 6.05
C ASN A 83 2.24 2.64 6.80
N TYR A 84 1.06 2.46 6.22
CA TYR A 84 -0.03 1.69 6.86
C TYR A 84 0.15 0.17 6.78
N PHE A 85 0.84 -0.34 5.75
CA PHE A 85 1.04 -1.78 5.59
C PHE A 85 2.41 -2.27 6.10
N TYR A 86 3.41 -1.39 6.15
CA TYR A 86 4.80 -1.74 6.46
C TYR A 86 5.54 -0.78 7.39
N GLY A 87 4.89 0.28 7.86
CA GLY A 87 5.46 1.26 8.79
C GLY A 87 5.16 0.94 10.25
#